data_AF-A0A2N0MC21-F1
#
_entry.id   AF-A0A2N0MC21-F1
#
_cell.length_a   1.000
_cell.length_b   1.000
_cell.length_c   1.000
_cell.angle_alpha   90.00
_cell.angle_beta   90.00
_cell.angle_gamma   90.00
#
_symmetry.space_group_name_H-M   'P 1'
#
loop_
_entity.id
_entity.type
_entity.pdbx_description
1 polymer ?
#
loop_
_entity_poly.entity_id
_entity_poly.type
_entity_poly.pdbx_seq_one_letter_code
_entity_poly.pdbx_strand_id
1 'polypeptide(L)'
;MHPQTLRKYEKLGLINPGRTMGMLRLYSREDIRRVRLIQHLAGNLGLNLAGVEFAMSMVESLLALRQRLSAATEGTHLQQIAEQEVAALFRDMGLPLED
;
A
#
# COMPACT_ATOMS: atom_id res chain seq x y z
N MET A 1 -9.22 1.41 -14.77
CA MET A 1 -8.71 2.66 -14.16
C MET A 1 -8.39 3.66 -15.26
N HIS A 2 -8.80 4.92 -15.12
CA HIS A 2 -8.62 5.93 -16.17
C HIS A 2 -7.22 6.58 -16.12
N PRO A 3 -6.52 6.84 -17.25
CA PRO A 3 -5.17 7.39 -17.25
C PRO A 3 -5.02 8.74 -16.52
N GLN A 4 -6.05 9.59 -16.52
CA GLN A 4 -5.99 10.87 -15.78
C GLN A 4 -5.97 10.66 -14.26
N THR A 5 -6.66 9.63 -13.76
CA THR A 5 -6.66 9.29 -12.33
C THR A 5 -5.28 8.82 -11.89
N LEU A 6 -4.60 8.00 -12.70
CA LEU A 6 -3.22 7.58 -12.43
C LEU A 6 -2.25 8.77 -12.43
N ARG A 7 -2.40 9.71 -13.36
CA ARG A 7 -1.59 10.95 -13.36
C ARG A 7 -1.84 11.80 -12.12
N LYS A 8 -3.08 11.82 -11.62
CA LYS A 8 -3.43 12.51 -10.38
C LYS A 8 -2.73 11.87 -9.18
N TYR A 9 -2.75 10.54 -9.07
CA TYR A 9 -2.03 9.82 -8.01
C TYR A 9 -0.52 9.99 -8.11
N GLU A 10 0.06 9.98 -9.33
CA GLU A 10 1.48 10.28 -9.56
C GLU A 10 1.83 11.70 -9.08
N LYS A 11 1.02 12.71 -9.42
CA LYS A 11 1.24 14.10 -9.00
C LYS A 11 1.19 14.27 -7.47
N LEU A 12 0.39 13.44 -6.79
CA LEU A 12 0.28 13.39 -5.34
C LEU A 12 1.34 12.49 -4.68
N GLY A 13 2.27 11.91 -5.45
CA GLY A 13 3.31 11.03 -4.92
C GLY A 13 2.82 9.67 -4.42
N LEU A 14 1.54 9.34 -4.61
CA LEU A 14 0.94 8.09 -4.12
C LEU A 14 1.44 6.85 -4.90
N ILE A 15 1.86 7.06 -6.13
CA ILE A 15 2.50 6.07 -7.01
C ILE A 15 3.68 6.72 -7.74
N ASN A 16 4.69 5.93 -8.08
CA ASN A 16 5.89 6.43 -8.75
C ASN A 16 6.27 5.53 -9.93
N PRO A 17 5.54 5.63 -11.05
CA PRO A 17 5.81 4.78 -12.21
C PRO A 17 7.19 5.05 -12.81
N GLY A 18 7.86 3.99 -13.23
CA GLY A 18 9.05 4.09 -14.07
C GLY A 18 8.73 4.72 -15.42
N ARG A 19 9.77 5.13 -16.16
CA ARG A 19 9.63 5.68 -17.52
C ARG A 19 10.53 4.95 -18.50
N THR A 20 10.02 4.70 -19.70
CA THR A 20 10.84 4.26 -20.85
C THR A 20 11.62 5.45 -21.44
N MET A 21 12.59 5.15 -22.30
CA MET A 21 13.31 6.15 -23.11
C MET A 21 12.37 7.03 -23.96
N GLY A 22 11.19 6.51 -24.33
CA GLY A 22 10.13 7.24 -25.03
C GLY A 22 9.11 7.96 -24.13
N MET A 23 9.42 8.18 -22.84
CA MET A 23 8.56 8.86 -21.84
C MET A 23 7.22 8.17 -21.54
N LEU A 24 7.03 6.90 -21.92
CA LEU A 24 5.87 6.11 -21.50
C LEU A 24 6.03 5.67 -20.04
N ARG A 25 4.93 5.78 -19.28
CA ARG A 25 4.85 5.34 -17.88
C ARG A 25 4.77 3.82 -17.82
N LEU A 26 5.63 3.21 -17.02
CA LEU A 26 5.63 1.79 -16.70
C LEU A 26 5.22 1.62 -15.25
N TYR A 27 4.12 0.90 -15.04
CA TYR A 27 3.63 0.59 -13.70
C TYR A 27 4.16 -0.78 -13.28
N SER A 28 4.87 -0.80 -12.16
CA SER A 28 5.31 -2.04 -11.53
C SER A 28 4.13 -2.78 -10.89
N ARG A 29 4.33 -4.03 -10.49
CA ARG A 29 3.33 -4.77 -9.69
C ARG A 29 2.98 -4.03 -8.39
N GLU A 30 3.95 -3.38 -7.79
CA GLU A 30 3.77 -2.57 -6.58
C GLU A 30 2.89 -1.34 -6.87
N ASP A 31 3.13 -0.62 -7.98
CA ASP A 31 2.26 0.48 -8.37
C ASP A 31 0.81 0.02 -8.57
N ILE A 32 0.61 -1.15 -9.20
CA ILE A 32 -0.72 -1.71 -9.39
C ILE A 32 -1.39 -2.06 -8.05
N ARG A 33 -0.64 -2.63 -7.08
CA ARG A 33 -1.16 -2.88 -5.72
C ARG A 33 -1.57 -1.58 -5.03
N ARG A 34 -0.70 -0.56 -5.06
CA ARG A 34 -0.99 0.76 -4.48
C ARG A 34 -2.22 1.40 -5.11
N VAL A 35 -2.39 1.33 -6.42
CA VAL A 35 -3.60 1.82 -7.11
C VAL A 35 -4.85 1.09 -6.61
N ARG A 36 -4.82 -0.23 -6.45
CA ARG A 36 -5.96 -1.00 -5.93
C ARG A 36 -6.31 -0.61 -4.50
N LEU A 37 -5.29 -0.41 -3.65
CA LEU A 37 -5.49 0.06 -2.29
C LEU A 37 -6.11 1.46 -2.26
N ILE A 38 -5.59 2.40 -3.05
CA ILE A 38 -6.17 3.74 -3.20
C ILE A 38 -7.63 3.69 -3.66
N GLN A 39 -7.96 2.79 -4.61
CA GLN A 39 -9.33 2.57 -5.05
C GLN A 39 -10.23 2.09 -3.92
N HIS A 40 -9.75 1.14 -3.12
CA HIS A 40 -10.49 0.62 -1.99
C HIS A 40 -10.74 1.71 -0.94
N LEU A 41 -9.69 2.46 -0.58
CA LEU A 41 -9.77 3.56 0.39
C LEU A 41 -10.74 4.65 -0.07
N ALA A 42 -10.65 5.07 -1.33
CA ALA A 42 -11.51 6.13 -1.86
C ALA A 42 -12.94 5.68 -2.17
N GLY A 43 -13.10 4.46 -2.70
CA GLY A 43 -14.38 3.93 -3.17
C GLY A 43 -15.18 3.20 -2.10
N ASN A 44 -14.55 2.25 -1.41
CA ASN A 44 -15.23 1.40 -0.42
C ASN A 44 -15.33 2.10 0.94
N LEU A 45 -14.25 2.76 1.37
CA LEU A 45 -14.20 3.46 2.66
C LEU A 45 -14.58 4.94 2.56
N GLY A 46 -14.81 5.45 1.34
CA GLY A 46 -15.29 6.81 1.11
C GLY A 46 -14.28 7.91 1.47
N LEU A 47 -13.00 7.59 1.59
CA LEU A 47 -11.98 8.57 1.94
C LEU A 47 -11.76 9.56 0.80
N ASN A 48 -11.66 10.85 1.16
CA ASN A 48 -11.16 11.86 0.22
C ASN A 48 -9.65 11.69 0.00
N LEU A 49 -9.05 12.48 -0.90
CA LEU A 49 -7.64 12.33 -1.23
C LEU A 49 -6.68 12.58 -0.06
N ALA A 50 -7.00 13.52 0.83
CA ALA A 50 -6.19 13.76 2.03
C ALA A 50 -6.26 12.56 2.98
N GLY A 51 -7.45 11.96 3.13
CA GLY A 51 -7.64 10.73 3.90
C GLY A 51 -6.91 9.54 3.29
N VAL A 52 -6.93 9.41 1.96
CA VAL A 52 -6.17 8.38 1.23
C VAL A 52 -4.68 8.56 1.47
N GLU A 53 -4.14 9.77 1.33
CA GLU A 53 -2.72 10.05 1.55
C GLU A 53 -2.29 9.69 2.98
N PHE A 54 -3.07 10.12 3.98
CA PHE A 54 -2.84 9.76 5.38
C PHE A 54 -2.87 8.25 5.61
N ALA A 55 -3.89 7.56 5.10
CA ALA A 55 -4.02 6.11 5.22
C ALA A 55 -2.86 5.37 4.53
N MET A 56 -2.43 5.81 3.35
CA MET A 56 -1.27 5.24 2.65
C MET A 56 0.01 5.38 3.48
N SER A 57 0.25 6.53 4.10
CA SER A 57 1.42 6.73 4.98
C SER A 57 1.39 5.81 6.21
N MET A 58 0.20 5.58 6.80
CA MET A 58 0.04 4.64 7.91
C MET A 58 0.33 3.20 7.46
N VAL A 59 -0.17 2.79 6.29
CA VAL A 59 0.10 1.45 5.73
C VAL A 59 1.59 1.25 5.50
N GLU A 60 2.30 2.24 4.95
CA GLU A 60 3.76 2.17 4.80
C GLU A 60 4.49 2.04 6.13
N SER A 61 4.05 2.80 7.14
CA SER A 61 4.62 2.74 8.48
C SER A 61 4.43 1.36 9.12
N LEU A 62 3.25 0.75 8.93
CA LEU A 62 2.94 -0.61 9.38
C LEU A 62 3.78 -1.66 8.65
N LEU A 63 3.95 -1.55 7.32
CA LEU A 63 4.78 -2.46 6.55
C LEU A 63 6.26 -2.37 6.98
N ALA A 64 6.77 -1.16 7.23
CA ALA A 64 8.11 -0.96 7.74
C ALA A 64 8.28 -1.51 9.16
N LEU A 65 7.25 -1.38 10.01
CA LEU A 65 7.24 -1.97 11.34
C LEU A 65 7.23 -3.51 11.26
N ARG A 66 6.38 -4.09 10.40
CA ARG A 66 6.35 -5.54 10.12
C ARG A 66 7.75 -6.04 9.75
N GLN A 67 8.42 -5.38 8.80
CA GLN A 67 9.77 -5.76 8.36
C GLN A 67 10.79 -5.73 9.51
N ARG A 68 10.75 -4.71 10.38
CA ARG A 68 11.63 -4.64 11.56
C ARG A 68 11.34 -5.74 12.57
N LEU A 69 10.06 -6.04 12.81
CA LEU A 69 9.65 -7.13 13.71
C LEU A 69 10.07 -8.49 13.16
N SER A 70 9.84 -8.76 11.87
CA SER A 70 10.26 -10.00 11.22
C SER A 70 11.78 -10.19 11.30
N ALA A 71 12.57 -9.14 11.07
CA ALA A 71 14.03 -9.21 11.20
C ALA A 71 14.49 -9.43 12.66
N ALA A 72 13.79 -8.85 13.65
CA ALA A 72 14.15 -8.99 15.06
C ALA A 72 13.73 -10.34 15.67
N THR A 73 12.74 -11.02 15.07
CA THR A 73 12.14 -12.26 15.59
C THR A 73 12.44 -13.48 14.73
N GLU A 74 13.32 -13.35 13.75
CA GLU A 74 13.59 -14.34 12.72
C GLU A 74 13.82 -15.75 13.29
N GLY A 75 13.00 -16.72 12.85
CA GLY A 75 13.10 -18.13 13.28
C GLY A 75 12.50 -18.44 14.65
N THR A 76 11.80 -17.50 15.29
CA THR A 76 11.13 -17.71 16.58
C THR A 76 9.61 -17.82 16.45
N HIS A 77 8.94 -18.42 17.45
CA HIS A 77 7.47 -18.43 17.52
C HIS A 77 6.88 -17.00 17.61
N LEU A 78 7.64 -16.02 18.12
CA LEU A 78 7.23 -14.62 18.16
C LEU A 78 7.06 -14.01 16.77
N GLN A 79 7.80 -14.49 15.77
CA GLN A 79 7.62 -14.07 14.38
C GLN A 79 6.23 -14.41 13.86
N GLN A 80 5.78 -15.65 14.12
CA GLN A 80 4.46 -16.12 13.67
C GLN A 80 3.32 -15.34 14.33
N ILE A 81 3.45 -15.05 15.63
CA ILE A 81 2.47 -14.24 16.36
C ILE A 81 2.44 -12.82 15.78
N ALA A 82 3.60 -12.18 15.59
CA ALA A 82 3.67 -10.84 15.02
C ALA A 82 3.05 -10.76 13.62
N GLU A 83 3.30 -11.76 12.77
CA GLU A 83 2.70 -11.85 11.44
C GLU A 83 1.17 -12.02 11.52
N GLN A 84 0.67 -12.85 12.43
CA GLN A 84 -0.76 -13.04 12.65
C GLN A 84 -1.46 -11.76 13.15
N GLU A 85 -0.85 -11.05 14.09
CA GLU A 85 -1.38 -9.79 14.64
C GLU A 85 -1.42 -8.69 13.58
N VAL A 86 -0.36 -8.55 12.77
CA VAL A 86 -0.36 -7.61 11.64
C VAL A 86 -1.44 -7.99 10.64
N ALA A 87 -1.60 -9.27 10.31
CA ALA A 87 -2.64 -9.70 9.38
C ALA A 87 -4.06 -9.45 9.94
N ALA A 88 -4.28 -9.63 11.24
CA ALA A 88 -5.54 -9.33 11.89
C ALA A 88 -5.86 -7.83 11.83
N LEU A 89 -4.89 -6.98 12.14
CA LEU A 89 -5.04 -5.52 12.07
C LEU A 89 -5.41 -5.04 10.65
N PHE A 90 -4.80 -5.62 9.60
CA PHE A 90 -5.15 -5.29 8.22
C PHE A 90 -6.59 -5.71 7.88
N ARG A 91 -7.05 -6.88 8.34
CA ARG A 91 -8.46 -7.30 8.16
C ARG A 91 -9.43 -6.35 8.86
N ASP A 92 -9.16 -5.98 10.10
CA ASP A 92 -10.04 -5.14 10.91
C ASP A 92 -10.17 -3.73 10.31
N MET A 93 -9.09 -3.20 9.71
CA MET A 93 -9.12 -1.93 8.98
C MET A 93 -9.72 -2.04 7.57
N GLY A 94 -10.20 -3.22 7.18
CA GLY A 94 -10.77 -3.48 5.85
C GLY A 94 -9.74 -3.35 4.73
N LEU A 95 -8.44 -3.40 5.02
CA LEU A 95 -7.41 -3.26 4.01
C LEU A 95 -7.23 -4.57 3.24
N PRO A 96 -7.03 -4.52 1.92
CA PRO A 96 -6.70 -5.72 1.15
C PRO A 96 -5.40 -6.33 1.68
N LEU A 97 -5.48 -7.58 2.14
CA LEU A 97 -4.31 -8.39 2.47
C LEU A 97 -3.54 -8.67 1.17
N GLU A 98 -2.21 -8.61 1.22
CA GLU A 98 -1.34 -8.93 0.09
C GLU A 98 -1.57 -10.41 -0.32
N ASP A 99 -1.92 -10.66 -1.58
CA ASP A 99 -1.75 -11.96 -2.27
C ASP A 99 -0.38 -11.99 -2.99
#